data_AF-A0A4Z2B758-F1
#
_entry.id   AF-A0A4Z2B758-F1
#
_cell.length_a   1.000
_cell.length_b   1.000
_cell.length_c   1.000
_cell.angle_alpha   90.00
_cell.angle_beta   90.00
_cell.angle_gamma   90.00
#
_symmetry.space_group_name_H-M   'P 1'
#
loop_
_entity.id
_entity.type
_entity.pdbx_description
1 polymer ?
#
loop_
_entity_poly.entity_id
_entity_poly.type
_entity_poly.pdbx_seq_one_letter_code
_entity_poly.pdbx_strand_id
1 'polypeptide(L)'
;VTGSNPNKETPCLELEFDHFSSSVKYPDMNAVEDHASWTISREVGLNYTLSGQSNRAARDHILTEGDSEQLRQLTNRDPLSEITEQEKDFLWRNRYYCMNIPEILPKILLAVKWNSRDEVAKMYCLLKEWPSIRPEQAMELLDCNYPDPMVRHFAVRCLDKYLTDDKLSQYSSSLYRYGSIESEALER
;
A
#
# COMPACT_ATOMS: atom_id res chain seq x y z
N VAL A 1 -3.76 -16.93 -10.99
CA VAL A 1 -4.55 -17.25 -12.20
C VAL A 1 -5.78 -16.37 -12.26
N THR A 2 -5.63 -15.21 -12.90
CA THR A 2 -6.72 -14.35 -13.37
C THR A 2 -6.79 -14.47 -14.89
N GLY A 3 -7.97 -14.39 -15.49
CA GLY A 3 -8.18 -14.57 -16.94
C GLY A 3 -9.04 -15.79 -17.29
N SER A 4 -9.55 -15.82 -18.52
CA SER A 4 -10.37 -16.93 -19.02
C SER A 4 -9.52 -18.17 -19.29
N ASN A 5 -10.08 -19.36 -19.02
CA ASN A 5 -9.41 -20.61 -19.37
C ASN A 5 -9.24 -20.68 -20.90
N PRO A 6 -8.00 -20.87 -21.42
CA PRO A 6 -7.78 -20.97 -22.86
C PRO A 6 -8.47 -22.19 -23.49
N ASN A 7 -8.78 -23.22 -22.68
CA ASN A 7 -9.53 -24.38 -23.13
C ASN A 7 -11.05 -24.08 -23.16
N LYS A 8 -11.61 -24.03 -24.37
CA LYS A 8 -13.04 -23.77 -24.62
C LYS A 8 -13.96 -24.93 -24.26
N GLU A 9 -13.42 -26.13 -24.03
CA GLU A 9 -14.20 -27.30 -23.57
C GLU A 9 -14.28 -27.40 -22.04
N THR A 10 -14.15 -26.27 -21.35
CA THR A 10 -14.27 -26.18 -19.90
C THR A 10 -15.54 -25.45 -19.49
N PRO A 11 -16.03 -25.62 -18.24
CA PRO A 11 -17.20 -24.89 -17.77
C PRO A 11 -17.06 -23.38 -18.02
N CYS A 12 -18.03 -22.80 -18.73
CA CYS A 12 -18.08 -21.40 -19.09
C CYS A 12 -19.08 -20.67 -18.21
N LEU A 13 -18.65 -19.56 -17.60
CA LEU A 13 -19.50 -18.67 -16.83
C LEU A 13 -19.69 -17.37 -17.61
N GLU A 14 -20.95 -17.01 -17.87
CA GLU A 14 -21.32 -15.74 -18.49
C GLU A 14 -21.63 -14.71 -17.40
N LEU A 15 -21.08 -13.50 -17.56
CA LEU A 15 -21.21 -12.39 -16.61
C LEU A 15 -21.59 -11.12 -17.38
N GLU A 16 -22.43 -10.29 -16.76
CA GLU A 16 -22.77 -8.95 -17.24
C GLU A 16 -22.47 -7.95 -16.12
N PHE A 17 -21.86 -6.81 -16.47
CA PHE A 17 -21.55 -5.73 -15.55
C PHE A 17 -22.47 -4.54 -15.79
N ASP A 18 -22.60 -3.66 -14.79
CA ASP A 18 -23.39 -2.44 -14.91
C ASP A 18 -22.90 -1.57 -16.08
N HIS A 19 -23.85 -1.08 -16.87
CA HIS A 19 -23.59 -0.18 -17.98
C HIS A 19 -23.75 1.28 -17.56
N PHE A 20 -22.76 2.10 -17.91
CA PHE A 20 -22.80 3.55 -17.73
C PHE A 20 -22.81 4.24 -19.10
N SER A 21 -23.43 5.41 -19.19
CA SER A 21 -23.52 6.19 -20.44
C SER A 21 -22.16 6.68 -20.98
N SER A 22 -21.07 6.44 -20.26
CA SER A 22 -19.72 6.86 -20.59
C SER A 22 -18.71 5.85 -20.08
N SER A 23 -17.53 5.79 -20.71
CA SER A 23 -16.43 4.94 -20.26
C SER A 23 -15.97 5.36 -18.87
N VAL A 24 -16.11 4.46 -17.90
CA VAL A 24 -15.61 4.65 -16.54
C VAL A 24 -14.12 4.30 -16.53
N LYS A 25 -13.29 5.24 -16.09
CA LYS A 25 -11.83 5.07 -15.97
C LYS A 25 -11.40 5.34 -14.53
N TYR A 26 -10.34 4.67 -14.09
CA TYR A 26 -9.70 5.00 -12.83
C TYR A 26 -9.11 6.43 -12.91
N PRO A 27 -9.21 7.25 -11.85
CA PRO A 27 -8.67 8.61 -11.84
C PRO A 27 -7.15 8.62 -12.09
N ASP A 28 -6.65 9.66 -12.76
CA ASP A 28 -5.21 9.88 -12.85
C ASP A 28 -4.62 10.31 -11.49
N MET A 29 -3.28 10.26 -11.39
CA MET A 29 -2.60 10.57 -10.13
C MET A 29 -2.80 12.02 -9.67
N ASN A 30 -3.00 12.98 -10.58
CA ASN A 30 -3.25 14.36 -10.19
C ASN A 30 -4.60 14.47 -9.47
N ALA A 31 -5.65 13.85 -10.02
CA ALA A 31 -6.95 13.80 -9.37
C ALA A 31 -6.91 13.07 -8.02
N VAL A 32 -6.09 12.01 -7.89
CA VAL A 32 -5.89 11.30 -6.62
C VAL A 32 -5.18 12.19 -5.59
N GLU A 33 -4.12 12.91 -6.00
CA GLU A 33 -3.37 13.83 -5.13
C GLU A 33 -4.22 15.02 -4.68
N ASP A 34 -5.04 15.58 -5.56
CA ASP A 34 -5.99 16.65 -5.22
C ASP A 34 -7.02 16.16 -4.20
N HIS A 35 -7.56 14.95 -4.39
CA HIS A 35 -8.49 14.32 -3.44
C HIS A 35 -7.83 14.04 -2.09
N ALA A 36 -6.59 13.55 -2.08
CA ALA A 36 -5.82 13.33 -0.87
C ALA A 36 -5.61 14.64 -0.11
N SER A 37 -5.17 15.69 -0.80
CA SER A 37 -4.94 17.03 -0.25
C SER A 37 -6.20 17.60 0.38
N TRP A 38 -7.32 17.55 -0.35
CA TRP A 38 -8.63 17.97 0.16
C TRP A 38 -9.04 17.21 1.43
N THR A 39 -8.85 15.88 1.42
CA THR A 39 -9.22 15.03 2.57
C THR A 39 -8.32 15.27 3.78
N ILE A 40 -7.03 15.53 3.57
CA ILE A 40 -6.08 15.89 4.63
C ILE A 40 -6.46 17.25 5.24
N SER A 41 -6.75 18.27 4.42
CA SER A 41 -7.20 19.58 4.93
C SER A 41 -8.49 19.46 5.74
N ARG A 42 -9.43 18.62 5.30
CA ARG A 42 -10.67 18.33 6.03
C ARG A 42 -10.39 17.65 7.38
N GLU A 43 -9.47 16.71 7.42
CA GLU A 43 -9.06 16.01 8.65
C GLU A 43 -8.44 16.97 9.68
N VAL A 44 -7.57 17.89 9.23
CA VAL A 44 -6.99 18.94 10.10
C VAL A 44 -8.06 19.89 10.62
N GLY A 45 -9.01 20.30 9.77
CA GLY A 45 -10.14 21.16 10.20
C GLY A 45 -11.09 20.49 11.19
N LEU A 46 -11.29 19.17 11.07
CA LEU A 46 -12.11 18.38 12.00
C LEU A 46 -11.42 18.19 13.36
N ASN A 47 -10.09 18.04 13.40
CA ASN A 47 -9.33 17.96 14.65
C ASN A 47 -9.54 19.21 15.55
N TYR A 48 -9.83 20.38 14.95
CA TYR A 48 -10.10 21.62 15.70
C TYR A 48 -11.51 21.72 16.29
N THR A 49 -12.50 21.00 15.72
CA THR A 49 -13.93 21.21 16.05
C THR A 49 -14.62 20.00 16.67
N LEU A 50 -14.16 18.78 16.37
CA LEU A 50 -14.80 17.52 16.76
C LEU A 50 -13.71 16.48 17.09
N SER A 51 -13.02 16.67 18.20
CA SER A 51 -12.10 15.67 18.75
C SER A 51 -12.87 14.44 19.23
N GLY A 52 -13.09 13.47 18.34
CA GLY A 52 -13.63 12.17 18.78
C GLY A 52 -14.28 11.26 17.74
N GLN A 53 -14.41 11.62 16.46
CA GLN A 53 -15.20 10.75 15.55
C GLN A 53 -14.40 9.70 14.77
N SER A 54 -13.09 9.86 14.59
CA SER A 54 -12.28 8.83 13.92
C SER A 54 -11.02 8.51 14.71
N ASN A 55 -11.00 7.30 15.25
CA ASN A 55 -9.82 6.69 15.84
C ASN A 55 -8.68 6.49 14.84
N ARG A 56 -8.80 6.90 13.57
CA ARG A 56 -7.77 6.72 12.53
C ARG A 56 -7.22 8.03 11.97
N ALA A 57 -7.65 9.17 12.49
CA ALA A 57 -7.13 10.46 12.08
C ALA A 57 -5.63 10.61 12.42
N ALA A 58 -4.86 11.25 11.55
CA ALA A 58 -3.46 11.58 11.81
C ALA A 58 -3.36 12.40 13.09
N ARG A 59 -2.40 12.03 13.94
CA ARG A 59 -2.07 12.80 15.13
C ARG A 59 -1.02 13.84 14.76
N ASP A 60 -1.33 15.11 15.01
CA ASP A 60 -0.38 16.24 14.87
C ASP A 60 0.50 16.43 16.12
N HIS A 61 0.25 15.66 17.20
CA HIS A 61 0.98 15.80 18.47
C HIS A 61 2.29 15.00 18.48
N ILE A 62 3.28 15.52 19.22
CA ILE A 62 4.56 14.87 19.51
C ILE A 62 4.29 13.45 20.04
N LEU A 63 4.92 12.44 19.43
CA LEU A 63 4.81 11.07 19.91
C LEU A 63 5.30 10.96 21.36
N THR A 64 4.55 10.23 22.17
CA THR A 64 5.05 9.87 23.49
C THR A 64 6.18 8.85 23.37
N GLU A 65 7.00 8.73 24.41
CA GLU A 65 8.01 7.66 24.47
C GLU A 65 7.37 6.26 24.35
N GLY A 66 6.18 6.09 24.93
CA GLY A 66 5.40 4.83 24.81
C GLY A 66 4.95 4.53 23.38
N ASP A 67 4.47 5.54 22.64
CA ASP A 67 4.09 5.36 21.22
C ASP A 67 5.32 4.98 20.37
N SER A 68 6.46 5.60 20.64
CA SER A 68 7.71 5.33 19.93
C SER A 68 8.22 3.92 20.19
N GLU A 69 8.15 3.45 21.44
CA GLU A 69 8.49 2.08 21.82
C GLU A 69 7.52 1.06 21.18
N GLN A 70 6.22 1.37 21.15
CA GLN A 70 5.25 0.51 20.48
C GLN A 70 5.51 0.40 18.97
N LEU A 71 5.84 1.50 18.28
CA LEU A 71 6.25 1.48 16.87
C LEU A 71 7.52 0.64 16.65
N ARG A 72 8.47 0.73 17.58
CA ARG A 72 9.71 -0.07 17.53
C ARG A 72 9.41 -1.57 17.68
N GLN A 73 8.52 -1.95 18.59
CA GLN A 73 8.10 -3.34 18.78
C GLN A 73 7.39 -3.86 17.53
N LEU A 74 6.46 -3.08 16.97
CA LEU A 74 5.80 -3.43 15.71
C LEU A 74 6.79 -3.58 14.57
N THR A 75 7.76 -2.68 14.44
CA THR A 75 8.78 -2.74 13.37
C THR A 75 9.58 -4.05 13.44
N ASN A 76 10.04 -4.44 14.64
CA ASN A 76 10.88 -5.63 14.83
C ASN A 76 10.10 -6.95 14.88
N ARG A 77 8.76 -6.91 14.84
CA ARG A 77 7.93 -8.11 14.85
C ARG A 77 8.06 -8.88 13.54
N ASP A 78 8.01 -10.20 13.66
CA ASP A 78 8.06 -11.15 12.54
C ASP A 78 7.02 -10.78 11.45
N PRO A 79 7.38 -10.78 10.15
CA PRO A 79 6.46 -10.45 9.06
C PRO A 79 5.20 -11.32 9.00
N LEU A 80 5.26 -12.57 9.47
CA LEU A 80 4.13 -13.50 9.49
C LEU A 80 3.20 -13.29 10.70
N SER A 81 3.56 -12.39 11.62
CA SER A 81 2.77 -12.12 12.81
C SER A 81 1.55 -11.24 12.49
N GLU A 82 0.35 -11.72 12.82
CA GLU A 82 -0.92 -11.02 12.60
C GLU A 82 -0.99 -9.66 13.30
N ILE A 83 -1.22 -8.60 12.53
CA ILE A 83 -1.40 -7.24 13.07
C ILE A 83 -2.87 -7.07 13.45
N THR A 84 -3.11 -6.82 14.74
CA THR A 84 -4.46 -6.58 15.26
C THR A 84 -5.07 -5.31 14.68
N GLU A 85 -6.40 -5.20 14.66
CA GLU A 85 -7.07 -3.99 14.16
C GLU A 85 -6.69 -2.74 14.97
N GLN A 86 -6.46 -2.88 16.28
CA GLN A 86 -5.98 -1.77 17.12
C GLN A 86 -4.57 -1.32 16.72
N GLU A 87 -3.68 -2.26 16.40
CA GLU A 87 -2.34 -1.94 15.91
C GLU A 87 -2.38 -1.30 14.52
N LYS A 88 -3.27 -1.75 13.62
CA LYS A 88 -3.49 -1.12 12.31
C LYS A 88 -4.00 0.31 12.44
N ASP A 89 -4.96 0.55 13.33
CA ASP A 89 -5.45 1.90 13.63
C ASP A 89 -4.31 2.77 14.19
N PHE A 90 -3.52 2.23 15.12
CA PHE A 90 -2.35 2.90 15.66
C PHE A 90 -1.31 3.27 14.60
N LEU A 91 -0.95 2.34 13.72
CA LEU A 91 -0.01 2.54 12.62
C LEU A 91 -0.51 3.64 11.67
N TRP A 92 -1.78 3.54 11.24
CA TRP A 92 -2.35 4.49 10.29
C TRP A 92 -2.46 5.92 10.85
N ARG A 93 -2.73 6.07 12.16
CA ARG A 93 -2.71 7.39 12.84
C ARG A 93 -1.34 8.03 12.86
N ASN A 94 -0.30 7.21 12.99
CA ASN A 94 1.09 7.66 13.09
C ASN A 94 1.84 7.55 11.75
N ARG A 95 1.11 7.43 10.63
CA ARG A 95 1.64 7.19 9.27
C ARG A 95 2.72 8.18 8.83
N TYR A 96 2.60 9.45 9.19
CA TYR A 96 3.61 10.46 8.85
C TYR A 96 4.92 10.26 9.61
N TYR A 97 4.85 9.90 10.89
CA TYR A 97 6.06 9.58 11.65
C TYR A 97 6.71 8.28 11.16
N CYS A 98 5.90 7.31 10.71
CA CYS A 98 6.39 6.05 10.15
C CYS A 98 7.32 6.26 8.94
N MET A 99 7.27 7.42 8.26
CA MET A 99 8.25 7.76 7.21
C MET A 99 9.69 7.84 7.75
N ASN A 100 9.88 8.13 9.04
CA ASN A 100 11.20 8.10 9.69
C ASN A 100 11.71 6.68 9.94
N ILE A 101 10.85 5.67 9.77
CA ILE A 101 11.16 4.24 9.95
C ILE A 101 10.72 3.51 8.67
N PRO A 102 11.44 3.66 7.54
CA PRO A 102 10.97 3.21 6.22
C PRO A 102 10.61 1.72 6.16
N GLU A 103 11.28 0.94 7.00
CA GLU A 103 11.14 -0.50 7.22
C GLU A 103 9.75 -0.94 7.69
N ILE A 104 8.95 -0.03 8.26
CA ILE A 104 7.60 -0.32 8.76
C ILE A 104 6.55 -0.31 7.64
N LEU A 105 6.94 0.09 6.41
CA LEU A 105 6.03 0.22 5.27
C LEU A 105 5.13 -1.00 5.04
N PRO A 106 5.63 -2.26 5.03
CA PRO A 106 4.76 -3.42 4.83
C PRO A 106 3.59 -3.47 5.84
N LYS A 107 3.87 -3.13 7.10
CA LYS A 107 2.86 -3.08 8.18
C LYS A 107 1.87 -1.94 8.00
N ILE A 108 2.32 -0.79 7.48
CA ILE A 108 1.45 0.33 7.12
C ILE A 108 0.52 -0.05 5.96
N LEU A 109 1.03 -0.75 4.95
CA LEU A 109 0.22 -1.21 3.81
C LEU A 109 -0.85 -2.21 4.22
N LEU A 110 -0.56 -3.08 5.18
CA LEU A 110 -1.54 -3.98 5.80
C LEU A 110 -2.56 -3.25 6.68
N ALA A 111 -2.22 -2.04 7.15
CA ALA A 111 -3.11 -1.20 7.94
C ALA A 111 -4.06 -0.35 7.06
N VAL A 112 -3.73 -0.10 5.79
CA VAL A 112 -4.58 0.70 4.89
C VAL A 112 -5.92 0.00 4.65
N LYS A 113 -7.04 0.74 4.76
CA LYS A 113 -8.34 0.27 4.30
C LYS A 113 -8.46 0.49 2.80
N TRP A 114 -8.08 -0.52 2.02
CA TRP A 114 -8.11 -0.48 0.55
C TRP A 114 -9.52 -0.32 -0.08
N ASN A 115 -10.58 -0.52 0.71
CA ASN A 115 -11.95 -0.21 0.33
C ASN A 115 -12.34 1.27 0.54
N SER A 116 -11.46 2.09 1.12
CA SER A 116 -11.65 3.52 1.37
C SER A 116 -10.79 4.34 0.44
N ARG A 117 -11.41 5.01 -0.55
CA ARG A 117 -10.69 5.90 -1.47
C ARG A 117 -9.90 7.01 -0.76
N ASP A 118 -10.42 7.46 0.39
CA ASP A 118 -9.81 8.52 1.20
C ASP A 118 -8.49 8.07 1.84
N GLU A 119 -8.40 6.80 2.25
CA GLU A 119 -7.15 6.24 2.80
C GLU A 119 -6.16 5.86 1.69
N VAL A 120 -6.66 5.24 0.62
CA VAL A 120 -5.83 4.85 -0.54
C VAL A 120 -5.15 6.07 -1.16
N ALA A 121 -5.88 7.17 -1.38
CA ALA A 121 -5.32 8.40 -1.93
C ALA A 121 -4.19 8.97 -1.04
N LYS A 122 -4.38 8.97 0.28
CA LYS A 122 -3.34 9.40 1.24
C LYS A 122 -2.13 8.46 1.23
N MET A 123 -2.36 7.15 1.13
CA MET A 123 -1.28 6.18 1.03
C MET A 123 -0.45 6.38 -0.23
N TYR A 124 -1.07 6.70 -1.36
CA TYR A 124 -0.36 6.99 -2.60
C TYR A 124 0.53 8.23 -2.48
N CYS A 125 0.04 9.31 -1.86
CA CYS A 125 0.86 10.47 -1.55
C CYS A 125 2.04 10.11 -0.63
N LEU A 126 1.81 9.27 0.39
CA LEU A 126 2.88 8.78 1.27
C LEU A 126 3.92 7.96 0.51
N LEU A 127 3.50 7.02 -0.34
CA LEU A 127 4.40 6.16 -1.14
C LEU A 127 5.29 6.97 -2.09
N LYS A 128 4.77 8.07 -2.66
CA LYS A 128 5.53 8.95 -3.55
C LYS A 128 6.77 9.50 -2.85
N GLU A 129 6.58 9.97 -1.62
CA GLU A 129 7.60 10.58 -0.76
C GLU A 129 8.30 9.57 0.18
N TRP A 130 7.91 8.29 0.14
CA TRP A 130 8.42 7.30 1.08
C TRP A 130 9.92 7.03 0.83
N PRO A 131 10.76 7.01 1.89
CA PRO A 131 12.18 6.73 1.70
C PRO A 131 12.42 5.31 1.18
N SER A 132 13.43 5.14 0.33
CA SER A 132 13.74 3.83 -0.24
C SER A 132 14.07 2.80 0.84
N ILE A 133 13.55 1.58 0.70
CA ILE A 133 13.77 0.46 1.64
C ILE A 133 14.81 -0.53 1.10
N ARG A 134 15.24 -1.47 1.95
CA ARG A 134 16.20 -2.52 1.53
C ARG A 134 15.60 -3.43 0.46
N PRO A 135 16.42 -3.98 -0.46
CA PRO A 135 15.97 -4.89 -1.50
C PRO A 135 15.14 -6.07 -0.99
N GLU A 136 15.50 -6.63 0.16
CA GLU A 136 14.82 -7.78 0.75
C GLU A 136 13.35 -7.48 1.07
N GLN A 137 13.06 -6.29 1.59
CA GLN A 137 11.69 -5.85 1.86
C GLN A 137 10.99 -5.36 0.61
N ALA A 138 11.71 -4.74 -0.32
CA ALA A 138 11.13 -4.35 -1.61
C ALA A 138 10.60 -5.59 -2.35
N MET A 139 11.31 -6.73 -2.31
CA MET A 139 10.79 -7.98 -2.87
C MET A 139 9.53 -8.48 -2.16
N GLU A 140 9.42 -8.35 -0.83
CA GLU A 140 8.19 -8.70 -0.10
C GLU A 140 6.98 -7.93 -0.66
N LEU A 141 7.16 -6.66 -1.01
CA LEU A 141 6.12 -5.81 -1.60
C LEU A 141 5.72 -6.21 -3.03
N LEU A 142 6.37 -7.22 -3.63
CA LEU A 142 5.98 -7.82 -4.90
C LEU A 142 5.17 -9.11 -4.74
N ASP A 143 5.05 -9.64 -3.51
CA ASP A 143 4.21 -10.80 -3.21
C ASP A 143 2.73 -10.54 -3.48
N CYS A 144 1.95 -11.62 -3.59
CA CYS A 144 0.51 -11.56 -3.85
C CYS A 144 -0.30 -10.80 -2.77
N ASN A 145 0.29 -10.57 -1.60
CA ASN A 145 -0.30 -9.77 -0.53
C ASN A 145 -0.38 -8.26 -0.88
N TYR A 146 0.41 -7.81 -1.86
CA TYR A 146 0.50 -6.41 -2.28
C TYR A 146 0.16 -6.26 -3.76
N PRO A 147 -1.12 -6.45 -4.15
CA PRO A 147 -1.53 -6.40 -5.56
C PRO A 147 -1.59 -4.97 -6.12
N ASP A 148 -1.43 -3.95 -5.27
CA ASP A 148 -1.57 -2.55 -5.64
C ASP A 148 -0.44 -2.08 -6.58
N PRO A 149 -0.77 -1.48 -7.75
CA PRO A 149 0.24 -1.05 -8.70
C PRO A 149 1.22 0.00 -8.17
N MET A 150 0.77 0.92 -7.31
CA MET A 150 1.63 1.97 -6.75
C MET A 150 2.62 1.40 -5.74
N VAL A 151 2.19 0.42 -4.95
CA VAL A 151 3.07 -0.33 -4.03
C VAL A 151 4.14 -1.10 -4.82
N ARG A 152 3.75 -1.82 -5.87
CA ARG A 152 4.70 -2.59 -6.70
C ARG A 152 5.66 -1.67 -7.45
N HIS A 153 5.18 -0.55 -7.98
CA HIS A 153 6.04 0.45 -8.61
C HIS A 153 7.07 1.02 -7.62
N PHE A 154 6.67 1.32 -6.38
CA PHE A 154 7.58 1.73 -5.32
C PHE A 154 8.65 0.66 -5.04
N ALA A 155 8.24 -0.61 -4.96
CA ALA A 155 9.15 -1.73 -4.75
C ALA A 155 10.20 -1.85 -5.86
N VAL A 156 9.78 -1.81 -7.13
CA VAL A 156 10.67 -1.83 -8.30
C VAL A 156 11.63 -0.64 -8.26
N ARG A 157 11.15 0.57 -7.94
CA ARG A 157 11.99 1.76 -7.77
C ARG A 157 13.06 1.58 -6.69
N CYS A 158 12.75 0.89 -5.59
CA CYS A 158 13.73 0.59 -4.55
C CYS A 158 14.77 -0.44 -5.02
N LEU A 159 14.35 -1.45 -5.76
CA LEU A 159 15.25 -2.44 -6.35
C LEU A 159 16.19 -1.79 -7.36
N ASP A 160 15.68 -1.01 -8.31
CA ASP A 160 16.49 -0.31 -9.32
C ASP A 160 17.61 0.56 -8.70
N LYS A 161 17.34 1.15 -7.53
CA LYS A 161 18.30 1.99 -6.82
C LYS A 161 19.42 1.21 -6.10
N TYR A 162 19.14 0.01 -5.59
CA TYR A 162 20.04 -0.72 -4.69
C TYR A 162 20.54 -2.07 -5.22
N LEU A 163 19.96 -2.56 -6.31
CA LEU A 163 20.30 -3.85 -6.88
C LEU A 163 21.47 -3.70 -7.84
N THR A 164 22.65 -4.16 -7.42
CA THR A 164 23.79 -4.34 -8.32
C THR A 164 23.65 -5.63 -9.13
N ASP A 165 24.32 -5.73 -10.28
CA ASP A 165 24.26 -6.90 -11.17
C ASP A 165 24.53 -8.24 -10.45
N ASP A 166 25.44 -8.23 -9.47
CA ASP A 166 25.75 -9.42 -8.66
C ASP A 166 24.55 -9.88 -7.82
N LYS A 167 23.80 -8.94 -7.23
CA LYS A 167 22.60 -9.22 -6.43
C LYS A 167 21.40 -9.56 -7.31
N LEU A 168 21.32 -9.01 -8.51
CA LEU A 168 20.29 -9.32 -9.49
C LEU A 168 20.30 -10.81 -9.88
N SER A 169 21.50 -11.39 -10.05
CA SER A 169 21.66 -12.83 -10.32
C SER A 169 21.05 -13.70 -9.22
N GLN A 170 21.22 -13.30 -7.95
CA GLN A 170 20.71 -13.98 -6.76
C GLN A 170 19.18 -13.95 -6.67
N TYR A 171 18.54 -12.87 -7.13
CA TYR A 171 17.09 -12.67 -7.00
C TYR A 171 16.29 -12.92 -8.29
N SER A 172 16.97 -13.29 -9.38
CA SER A 172 16.39 -13.55 -10.71
C SER A 172 15.14 -14.44 -10.66
N SER A 173 15.21 -15.62 -10.03
CA SER A 173 14.06 -16.55 -9.90
C SER A 173 12.85 -15.93 -9.20
N SER A 174 13.07 -15.15 -8.14
CA SER A 174 11.98 -14.45 -7.44
C SER A 174 11.36 -13.38 -8.33
N LEU A 175 12.18 -12.59 -9.02
CA LEU A 175 11.71 -11.56 -9.96
C LEU A 175 10.89 -12.16 -11.12
N TYR A 176 11.30 -13.29 -11.69
CA TYR A 176 10.49 -14.01 -12.68
C TYR A 176 9.12 -14.42 -12.12
N ARG A 177 9.09 -14.94 -10.89
CA ARG A 177 7.83 -15.30 -10.21
C ARG A 177 6.93 -14.07 -10.03
N TYR A 178 7.50 -12.93 -9.63
CA TYR A 178 6.77 -11.67 -9.47
C TYR A 178 6.25 -11.10 -10.78
N GLY A 179 7.04 -11.17 -11.85
CA GLY A 179 6.63 -10.78 -13.19
C GLY A 179 5.49 -11.65 -13.74
N SER A 180 5.48 -12.95 -13.42
CA SER A 180 4.34 -13.82 -13.75
C SER A 180 3.05 -13.36 -13.07
N ILE A 181 3.13 -12.93 -11.81
CA ILE A 181 1.98 -12.37 -11.07
C ILE A 181 1.52 -11.04 -11.69
N GLU A 182 2.45 -10.22 -12.20
CA GLU A 182 2.14 -8.93 -12.83
C GLU A 182 1.45 -9.07 -14.19
N SER A 183 1.93 -10.01 -15.00
CA SER A 183 1.33 -10.37 -16.28
C SER A 183 -0.13 -10.80 -16.09
N GLU A 184 -0.40 -11.55 -15.03
CA GLU A 184 -1.77 -11.95 -14.64
C GLU A 184 -2.62 -10.79 -14.10
N ALA A 185 -2.03 -9.71 -13.61
CA ALA A 185 -2.73 -8.57 -13.02
C ALA A 185 -3.04 -7.45 -14.03
N LEU A 186 -2.21 -7.28 -15.08
CA LEU A 186 -2.37 -6.25 -16.11
C LEU A 186 -3.45 -6.58 -17.16
N GLU A 187 -3.94 -7.83 -17.20
CA GLU A 187 -5.11 -8.25 -18.00
C GLU A 187 -6.46 -7.93 -17.32
N ARG A 188 -6.45 -7.16 -16.23
CA ARG A 188 -7.64 -6.60 -15.56
C ARG A 188 -8.08 -5.28 -16.19
#